data_AF-A0A256FBA4-F1
#
_entry.id   AF-A0A256FBA4-F1
#
_cell.length_a   1.000
_cell.length_b   1.000
_cell.length_c   1.000
_cell.angle_alpha   90.00
_cell.angle_beta   90.00
_cell.angle_gamma   90.00
#
_symmetry.space_group_name_H-M   'P 1'
#
loop_
_entity.id
_entity.type
_entity.pdbx_description
1 polymer ?
#
loop_
_entity_poly.entity_id
_entity_poly.type
_entity_poly.pdbx_seq_one_letter_code
_entity_poly.pdbx_strand_id
1 'polypeptide(L)' 'MESKLDEKFTVTVDQEGVYLYYCPPHLMLAMIGVIQVGKPRNLEAVKEKSAKLCSKLVMKGERLDTYLGQVA' A
#
# COMPACT_ATOMS: atom_id res chain seq x y z
N MET A 1 11.39 -0.13 0.26
CA MET A 1 11.19 0.45 1.60
C MET A 1 10.95 -0.68 2.54
N GLU A 2 11.86 -0.89 3.49
CA GLU A 2 11.71 -1.92 4.53
C GLU A 2 12.23 -1.34 5.84
N SER A 3 11.49 -1.55 6.92
CA SER A 3 11.85 -1.15 8.27
C SER A 3 12.14 -2.39 9.12
N LYS A 4 12.94 -2.22 10.17
CA LYS A 4 13.02 -3.23 11.24
C LYS A 4 11.71 -3.26 12.03
N LEU A 5 11.42 -4.40 12.64
CA LEU A 5 10.27 -4.57 13.51
C LEU A 5 10.45 -3.71 14.78
N ASP A 6 9.38 -3.07 15.22
CA ASP A 6 9.31 -2.26 16.44
C ASP A 6 10.30 -1.08 16.53
N GLU A 7 10.87 -0.66 15.39
CA GLU A 7 11.75 0.50 15.31
C GLU A 7 11.09 1.64 14.53
N LYS A 8 11.46 2.87 14.88
CA LYS A 8 11.07 4.05 14.12
C LYS A 8 11.72 3.99 12.74
N PHE A 9 10.92 4.22 11.71
CA PHE A 9 11.38 4.30 10.34
C PHE A 9 10.94 5.62 9.72
N THR A 10 11.84 6.26 8.99
CA THR A 10 11.55 7.48 8.24
C THR A 10 12.03 7.28 6.82
N VAL A 11 11.20 7.67 5.87
CA VAL A 11 11.55 7.62 4.47
C VAL A 11 10.96 8.81 3.73
N THR A 12 11.77 9.39 2.85
CA THR A 12 11.35 10.44 1.93
C THR A 12 10.89 9.79 0.62
N VAL A 13 9.76 10.24 0.09
CA VAL A 13 9.17 9.71 -1.15
C VAL A 13 9.02 10.87 -2.14
N ASP A 14 10.02 11.04 -3.00
CA ASP A 14 10.11 12.21 -3.88
C ASP A 14 9.57 11.98 -5.29
N GLN A 15 9.47 10.71 -5.70
CA GLN A 15 9.02 10.37 -7.05
C GLN A 15 7.50 10.38 -7.13
N GLU A 16 6.96 10.98 -8.19
CA GLU A 16 5.51 10.99 -8.41
C GLU A 16 4.97 9.58 -8.66
N GLY A 17 3.85 9.28 -8.02
CA GLY A 17 3.17 8.00 -8.16
C GLY A 17 2.46 7.57 -6.90
N VAL A 18 2.00 6.33 -6.94
CA VAL A 18 1.27 5.64 -5.87
C VAL A 18 2.14 4.53 -5.33
N TYR A 19 2.24 4.46 -4.01
CA TYR A 19 3.03 3.50 -3.27
C TYR A 19 2.14 2.74 -2.30
N LEU A 20 2.29 1.41 -2.29
CA LEU A 20 1.66 0.56 -1.28
C LEU A 20 2.66 0.31 -0.17
N TYR A 21 2.23 0.46 1.08
CA TYR A 21 3.01 0.06 2.25
C TYR A 21 2.19 -0.88 3.11
N TYR A 22 2.82 -1.91 3.67
CA TYR A 22 2.18 -2.85 4.57
C TYR A 22 3.16 -3.34 5.62
N CYS A 23 2.64 -3.75 6.77
CA CYS A 23 3.42 -4.40 7.81
C CYS A 23 3.36 -5.93 7.57
N PRO A 24 4.47 -6.60 7.20
CA PRO A 24 4.45 -8.02 6.86
C PRO A 24 3.76 -8.96 7.88
N PRO A 25 4.03 -8.88 9.20
CA PRO A 25 3.37 -9.76 10.17
C PRO A 25 1.85 -9.51 10.28
N HIS A 26 1.37 -8.34 9.86
CA HIS A 26 -0.04 -7.95 9.95
C HIS A 26 -0.70 -7.84 8.56
N LEU A 27 -0.04 -8.34 7.51
CA LEU A 27 -0.59 -8.29 6.16
C LEU A 27 -1.92 -9.05 6.09
N MET A 28 -2.00 -10.25 6.64
CA MET A 28 -3.23 -11.07 6.66
C MET A 28 -4.42 -10.34 7.34
N LEU A 29 -4.13 -9.40 8.25
CA LEU A 29 -5.09 -8.56 8.98
C LEU A 29 -5.35 -7.20 8.30
N ALA A 30 -4.88 -7.02 7.06
CA ALA A 30 -5.00 -5.78 6.29
C ALA A 30 -4.37 -4.55 6.96
N MET A 31 -3.18 -4.71 7.58
CA MET A 31 -2.33 -3.56 7.93
C MET A 31 -1.55 -3.09 6.70
N ILE A 32 -2.28 -2.41 5.82
CA ILE A 32 -1.82 -1.89 4.54
C ILE A 32 -2.33 -0.47 4.35
N GLY A 33 -1.61 0.34 3.58
CA GLY A 33 -2.00 1.69 3.21
C GLY A 33 -1.40 2.12 1.88
N VAL A 34 -1.82 3.30 1.44
CA VAL A 34 -1.45 3.90 0.16
C VAL A 34 -0.85 5.28 0.40
N ILE A 35 0.23 5.59 -0.30
CA ILE A 35 0.84 6.93 -0.33
C ILE A 35 0.77 7.42 -1.77
N GLN A 36 0.16 8.58 -2.00
CA GLN A 36 0.19 9.27 -3.29
C GLN A 36 1.15 10.46 -3.19
N VAL A 37 2.10 10.53 -4.13
CA VAL A 37 3.00 11.67 -4.30
C VAL A 37 2.70 12.28 -5.67
N GLY A 38 2.21 13.52 -5.68
CA GLY A 38 1.85 14.20 -6.93
C GLY A 38 0.84 13.39 -7.75
N LYS A 39 1.09 13.28 -9.07
CA LYS A 39 0.19 12.57 -10.00
C LYS A 39 0.35 11.05 -9.92
N PRO A 40 -0.75 10.26 -9.99
CA PRO A 40 -0.73 8.80 -9.84
C PRO A 40 -0.32 8.08 -11.13
N ARG A 41 0.88 8.36 -11.64
CA ARG A 41 1.37 7.90 -12.95
C ARG A 41 1.41 6.38 -13.13
N ASN A 42 1.44 5.63 -12.04
CA ASN A 42 1.58 4.16 -12.01
C ASN A 42 0.32 3.45 -11.45
N LEU A 43 -0.84 4.12 -11.39
CA LEU A 43 -2.05 3.60 -10.74
C LEU A 43 -2.47 2.22 -11.26
N GLU A 44 -2.45 2.00 -12.57
CA GLU A 44 -2.86 0.73 -13.17
C GLU A 44 -1.95 -0.44 -12.73
N ALA A 45 -0.63 -0.22 -12.70
CA ALA A 45 0.31 -1.22 -12.19
C ALA A 45 0.13 -1.47 -10.69
N VAL A 46 -0.29 -0.45 -9.94
CA VAL A 46 -0.58 -0.57 -8.50
C VAL A 46 -1.86 -1.37 -8.27
N LYS A 47 -2.91 -1.18 -9.07
CA LYS A 47 -4.15 -1.98 -9.02
C LYS A 47 -3.90 -3.45 -9.34
N GLU A 48 -3.03 -3.76 -10.31
CA GLU A 48 -2.68 -5.16 -10.59
C GLU A 48 -1.95 -5.81 -9.40
N LYS A 49 -1.05 -5.07 -8.76
CA LYS A 49 -0.35 -5.54 -7.55
C LYS A 49 -1.29 -5.63 -6.35
N SER A 50 -2.26 -4.72 -6.22
CA SER A 50 -3.22 -4.73 -5.12
C SER A 50 -4.07 -5.99 -5.16
N ALA A 51 -4.54 -6.42 -6.33
CA ALA A 51 -5.29 -7.67 -6.47
C ALA A 51 -4.52 -8.90 -5.94
N LYS A 52 -3.21 -8.98 -6.20
CA LYS A 52 -2.32 -10.06 -5.70
C LYS A 52 -2.04 -9.96 -4.19
N LEU A 53 -2.14 -8.78 -3.61
CA LEU A 53 -2.02 -8.55 -2.17
C LEU A 53 -3.34 -8.87 -1.46
N CYS A 54 -4.48 -8.47 -2.05
CA CYS A 54 -5.83 -8.71 -1.55
C CYS A 54 -6.12 -10.21 -1.40
N SER A 55 -5.61 -11.06 -2.29
CA SER A 55 -5.76 -12.52 -2.18
C SER A 55 -5.09 -13.13 -0.94
N LYS A 56 -4.19 -12.40 -0.28
CA LYS A 56 -3.54 -12.80 0.98
C LYS A 56 -4.28 -12.26 2.21
N LEU A 57 -5.29 -11.40 2.05
CA LEU A 57 -6.01 -10.82 3.18
C LEU A 57 -7.07 -11.81 3.67
N VAL A 58 -7.05 -12.13 4.96
CA VAL A 58 -8.09 -12.96 5.60
C VAL A 58 -9.20 -12.07 6.16
N MET A 59 -8.88 -10.83 6.51
CA MET A 59 -9.83 -9.85 7.03
C MET A 59 -9.78 -8.56 6.22
N LYS A 60 -10.94 -7.92 6.01
CA LYS A 60 -11.08 -6.60 5.35
C LYS A 60 -10.35 -6.51 4.00
N GLY A 61 -10.61 -7.48 3.12
CA GLY A 61 -10.02 -7.53 1.78
C GLY A 61 -10.25 -6.28 0.94
N GLU A 62 -11.36 -5.58 1.18
CA GLU A 62 -11.77 -4.35 0.50
C GLU A 62 -11.05 -3.07 0.97
N ARG A 63 -10.26 -3.15 2.06
CA ARG A 63 -9.57 -1.97 2.63
C ARG A 63 -8.63 -1.31 1.64
N LEU A 64 -7.87 -2.12 0.91
CA LEU A 64 -6.90 -1.62 -0.06
C LEU A 64 -7.59 -0.97 -1.27
N ASP A 65 -8.67 -1.58 -1.76
CA ASP A 65 -9.44 -1.05 -2.88
C ASP A 65 -10.11 0.28 -2.51
N THR A 66 -10.61 0.39 -1.27
CA THR A 66 -11.16 1.63 -0.72
C THR A 66 -10.12 2.76 -0.76
N TYR A 67 -8.89 2.49 -0.34
CA TYR A 67 -7.82 3.50 -0.37
C TYR A 67 -7.39 3.85 -1.80
N LEU A 68 -7.33 2.88 -2.70
CA LEU A 68 -7.04 3.15 -4.11
C LEU A 68 -8.15 3.96 -4.80
N GLY A 69 -9.41 3.82 -4.37
CA GLY A 69 -10.51 4.65 -4.84
C GLY A 69 -10.44 6.11 -4.40
N GLN A 70 -9.60 6.44 -3.42
CA GLN A 70 -9.37 7.82 -2.94
C GLN A 70 -8.19 8.51 -3.65
N VAL A 71 -7.41 7.76 -4.43
CA VAL A 71 -6.28 8.30 -5.21
C VAL A 71 -6.82 9.03 -6.43
N ALA A 72 -6.35 10.25 -6.67
CA ALA A 72 -6.82 11.16 -7.73
C ALA A 72 -5.74 11.49 -8.76
#